data_AF-D8V3L0-F1
#
_entry.id   AF-D8V3L0-F1
#
_cell.length_a   1.000
_cell.length_b   1.000
_cell.length_c   1.000
_cell.angle_alpha   90.00
_cell.angle_beta   90.00
_cell.angle_gamma   90.00
#
_symmetry.space_group_name_H-M   'P 1'
#
loop_
_entity.id
_entity.type
_entity.pdbx_description
1 polymer ?
#
loop_
_entity_poly.entity_id
_entity_poly.type
_entity_poly.pdbx_seq_one_letter_code
_entity_poly.pdbx_strand_id
1 'polypeptide(L)'
;GMCFVSLSSIVRAHMDDLFPGREVTEFSQFRVTRHSDKALDEEDVRNLRTALRQGLQQRHYGQAVRLEVSAGCSAFLSDFLLEQFALPPATLFRVPGPVNLVRLSQLVDLVNDPALLFPPWSASWPRQLLSGVSILEQLRQRDVLIHQPFESFDGVLAFLREAVNDPHVLVIKQTIY
;
A
#
# COMPACT_ATOMS: atom_id res chain seq x y z
N GLY A 1 21.27 22.17 4.61
CA GLY A 1 19.91 21.71 4.28
C GLY A 1 20.00 20.34 3.63
N MET A 2 18.95 19.53 3.74
CA MET A 2 18.86 18.27 3.01
C MET A 2 18.54 18.54 1.54
N CYS A 3 19.13 17.77 0.63
CA CYS A 3 18.87 17.86 -0.80
C CYS A 3 18.26 16.55 -1.27
N PHE A 4 17.17 16.65 -2.04
CA PHE A 4 16.48 15.50 -2.59
C PHE A 4 16.43 15.63 -4.11
N VAL A 5 16.56 14.49 -4.79
CA VAL A 5 16.44 14.39 -6.24
C VAL A 5 15.54 13.22 -6.57
N SER A 6 14.70 13.37 -7.59
CA SER A 6 13.85 12.27 -8.04
C SER A 6 14.72 11.19 -8.70
N LEU A 7 14.44 9.91 -8.43
CA LEU A 7 15.12 8.81 -9.13
C LEU A 7 14.99 8.94 -10.65
N SER A 8 13.83 9.38 -11.14
CA SER A 8 13.61 9.64 -12.56
C SER A 8 14.51 10.73 -13.14
N SER A 9 14.91 11.73 -12.33
CA SER A 9 15.88 12.75 -12.75
C SER A 9 17.28 12.14 -12.88
N ILE A 10 17.67 11.25 -11.95
CA ILE A 10 18.94 10.51 -12.03
C ILE A 10 18.94 9.63 -13.29
N VAL A 11 17.90 8.83 -13.50
CA VAL A 11 17.78 7.97 -14.70
C VAL A 11 17.86 8.81 -15.97
N ARG A 12 17.19 9.96 -16.02
CA ARG A 12 17.27 10.87 -17.17
C ARG A 12 18.70 11.40 -17.39
N ALA A 13 19.40 11.78 -16.33
CA ALA A 13 20.76 12.31 -16.41
C ALA A 13 21.80 11.27 -16.85
N HIS A 14 21.51 9.98 -16.65
CA HIS A 14 22.40 8.87 -16.98
C HIS A 14 21.85 7.99 -18.12
N MET A 15 21.02 8.53 -19.01
CA MET A 15 20.46 7.73 -20.11
C MET A 15 21.53 7.23 -21.08
N ASP A 16 22.57 8.02 -21.33
CA ASP A 16 23.66 7.63 -22.23
C ASP A 16 24.45 6.42 -21.68
N ASP A 17 24.56 6.32 -20.35
CA ASP A 17 25.18 5.18 -19.67
C ASP A 17 24.31 3.91 -19.79
N LEU A 18 22.98 4.07 -19.80
CA LEU A 18 22.02 2.96 -19.91
C LEU A 18 21.87 2.45 -21.35
N PHE A 19 22.13 3.29 -22.35
CA PHE A 19 21.97 2.97 -23.77
C PHE A 19 23.25 3.31 -24.57
N PRO A 20 24.39 2.66 -24.27
CA PRO A 20 25.66 2.98 -24.92
C PRO A 20 25.60 2.74 -26.43
N GLY A 21 26.12 3.70 -27.20
CA GLY A 21 26.15 3.66 -28.66
C GLY A 21 24.78 3.89 -29.32
N ARG A 22 23.75 4.32 -28.56
CA ARG A 22 22.46 4.74 -29.10
C ARG A 22 22.20 6.20 -28.73
N GLU A 23 21.56 6.92 -29.65
CA GLU A 23 21.06 8.26 -29.39
C GLU A 23 19.65 8.15 -28.79
N VAL A 24 19.46 8.73 -27.60
CA VAL A 24 18.16 8.82 -26.97
C VAL A 24 17.41 10.02 -27.54
N THR A 25 16.43 9.76 -28.40
CA THR A 25 15.66 10.81 -29.08
C THR A 25 14.59 11.43 -28.19
N GLU A 26 13.91 10.63 -27.37
CA GLU A 26 12.81 11.07 -26.52
C GLU A 26 12.76 10.32 -25.19
N PHE A 27 12.29 11.00 -24.14
CA PHE A 27 12.07 10.43 -22.81
C PHE A 27 10.82 11.02 -22.17
N SER A 28 9.97 10.16 -21.60
CA SER A 28 8.78 10.58 -20.86
C SER A 28 8.51 9.63 -19.70
N GLN A 29 8.11 10.19 -18.55
CA GLN A 29 7.60 9.40 -17.44
C GLN A 29 6.14 9.04 -17.73
N PHE A 30 5.74 7.81 -17.37
CA PHE A 30 4.35 7.39 -17.49
C PHE A 30 3.92 6.48 -16.34
N ARG A 31 2.60 6.35 -16.16
CA ARG A 31 1.96 5.43 -15.22
C ARG A 31 0.72 4.85 -15.88
N VAL A 32 0.61 3.54 -15.83
CA VAL A 32 -0.62 2.83 -16.17
C VAL A 32 -1.34 2.48 -14.87
N THR A 33 -2.63 2.81 -14.82
CA THR A 33 -3.53 2.30 -13.79
C THR A 33 -4.33 1.14 -14.40
N ARG A 34 -4.47 0.05 -13.65
CA ARG A 34 -5.23 -1.13 -14.04
C ARG A 34 -6.38 -1.33 -13.07
N HIS A 35 -7.51 -1.84 -13.57
CA HIS A 35 -8.58 -2.32 -12.70
C HIS A 35 -8.02 -3.42 -11.79
N SER A 36 -8.44 -3.41 -10.53
CA SER A 36 -8.06 -4.43 -9.55
C SER A 36 -9.08 -5.57 -9.47
N ASP A 37 -9.98 -5.68 -10.45
CA ASP A 37 -11.06 -6.66 -10.42
C ASP A 37 -10.45 -8.06 -10.47
N LYS A 38 -10.37 -8.67 -9.29
CA LYS A 38 -10.07 -10.07 -9.12
C LYS A 38 -11.40 -10.78 -9.22
N ALA A 39 -11.58 -11.56 -10.28
CA ALA A 39 -12.40 -12.75 -10.14
C ALA A 39 -11.67 -13.65 -9.13
N LEU A 40 -12.03 -13.55 -7.86
CA LEU A 40 -11.62 -14.54 -6.87
C LEU A 40 -12.36 -15.82 -7.26
N ASP A 41 -11.64 -16.80 -7.81
CA ASP A 41 -12.23 -18.10 -8.06
C ASP A 41 -12.62 -18.70 -6.70
N GLU A 42 -13.86 -19.15 -6.56
CA GLU A 42 -14.40 -19.68 -5.29
C GLU A 42 -13.59 -20.88 -4.75
N GLU A 43 -12.76 -21.50 -5.60
CA GLU A 43 -11.86 -22.60 -5.22
C GLU A 43 -10.63 -22.15 -4.40
N ASP A 44 -10.21 -20.88 -4.46
CA ASP A 44 -9.03 -20.37 -3.73
C ASP A 44 -9.25 -20.24 -2.21
N VAL A 45 -10.49 -20.40 -1.72
CA VAL A 45 -10.88 -20.17 -0.33
C VAL A 45 -10.39 -21.27 0.63
N ARG A 46 -9.92 -22.43 0.13
CA ARG A 46 -9.52 -23.56 0.98
C ARG A 46 -8.22 -23.35 1.75
N ASN A 47 -7.36 -22.42 1.34
CA ASN A 47 -6.09 -22.16 2.05
C ASN A 47 -5.70 -20.67 1.95
N LEU A 48 -6.21 -19.87 2.90
CA LEU A 48 -6.05 -18.41 2.96
C LEU A 48 -4.59 -17.94 2.79
N ARG A 49 -3.61 -18.67 3.35
CA ARG A 49 -2.19 -18.34 3.20
C ARG A 49 -1.71 -18.45 1.75
N THR A 50 -2.24 -19.41 1.00
CA THR A 50 -1.91 -19.64 -0.41
C THR A 50 -2.62 -18.60 -1.28
N ALA A 51 -3.91 -18.34 -1.01
CA ALA A 51 -4.69 -17.30 -1.70
C ALA A 51 -4.09 -15.88 -1.53
N LEU A 52 -3.62 -15.53 -0.32
CA LEU A 52 -2.94 -14.25 -0.08
C LEU A 52 -1.63 -14.12 -0.88
N ARG A 53 -0.84 -15.19 -0.96
CA ARG A 53 0.41 -15.20 -1.73
C ARG A 53 0.17 -15.13 -3.24
N GLN A 54 -0.80 -15.87 -3.75
CA GLN A 54 -1.16 -15.89 -5.18
C GLN A 54 -1.85 -14.59 -5.61
N GLY A 55 -2.75 -14.06 -4.80
CA GLY A 55 -3.43 -12.81 -5.05
C GLY A 55 -2.51 -11.59 -5.09
N LEU A 56 -1.33 -11.65 -4.47
CA LEU A 56 -0.30 -10.62 -4.60
C LEU A 56 0.46 -10.72 -5.93
N GLN A 57 0.67 -11.94 -6.44
CA GLN A 57 1.37 -12.18 -7.71
C GLN A 57 0.51 -11.82 -8.94
N GLN A 58 -0.81 -12.00 -8.87
CA GLN A 58 -1.71 -11.72 -10.00
C GLN A 58 -2.14 -10.24 -10.12
N ARG A 59 -1.72 -9.36 -9.20
CA ARG A 59 -2.07 -7.92 -9.20
C ARG A 59 -1.70 -7.19 -10.50
N HIS A 60 -0.78 -7.76 -11.28
CA HIS A 60 -0.26 -7.18 -12.51
C HIS A 60 -1.11 -7.43 -13.77
N TYR A 61 -2.17 -8.27 -13.72
CA TYR A 61 -2.92 -8.70 -14.91
C TYR A 61 -4.28 -8.01 -15.15
N GLY A 62 -4.70 -7.08 -14.30
CA GLY A 62 -5.96 -6.35 -14.52
C GLY A 62 -5.95 -5.52 -15.81
N GLN A 63 -7.11 -5.29 -16.43
CA GLN A 63 -7.23 -4.47 -17.63
C GLN A 63 -6.72 -3.04 -17.37
N ALA A 64 -5.93 -2.49 -18.29
CA ALA A 64 -5.50 -1.09 -18.21
C ALA A 64 -6.69 -0.17 -18.39
N VAL A 65 -6.74 0.92 -17.62
CA VAL A 65 -7.90 1.85 -17.60
C VAL A 65 -7.51 3.30 -17.77
N ARG A 66 -6.25 3.63 -17.48
CA ARG A 66 -5.76 4.99 -17.48
C ARG A 66 -4.28 5.01 -17.76
N LEU A 67 -3.88 5.88 -18.66
CA LEU A 67 -2.48 6.19 -18.92
C LEU A 67 -2.22 7.65 -18.53
N GLU A 68 -1.31 7.86 -17.60
CA GLU A 68 -0.79 9.18 -17.25
C GLU A 68 0.61 9.32 -17.85
N VAL A 69 0.89 10.43 -18.53
CA VAL A 69 2.22 10.77 -19.07
C VAL A 69 2.62 12.17 -18.64
N SER A 70 3.92 12.48 -18.62
CA SER A 70 4.38 13.86 -18.44
C SER A 70 3.79 14.80 -19.50
N ALA A 71 3.51 16.06 -19.15
CA ALA A 71 2.93 17.04 -20.07
C ALA A 71 3.72 17.19 -21.39
N GLY A 72 5.06 17.15 -21.31
CA GLY A 72 5.96 17.21 -22.47
C GLY A 72 6.16 15.90 -23.23
N CYS A 73 5.40 14.84 -22.94
CA CYS A 73 5.43 13.61 -23.73
C CYS A 73 5.07 13.91 -25.19
N SER A 74 5.78 13.34 -26.17
CA SER A 74 5.38 13.51 -27.57
C SER A 74 4.04 12.82 -27.86
N ALA A 75 3.42 13.15 -28.99
CA ALA A 75 2.28 12.38 -29.48
C ALA A 75 2.70 10.96 -29.84
N PHE A 76 3.85 10.80 -30.50
CA PHE A 76 4.41 9.50 -30.87
C PHE A 76 4.52 8.54 -29.66
N LEU A 77 5.16 8.96 -28.56
CA LEU A 77 5.28 8.13 -27.37
C LEU A 77 3.94 7.87 -26.68
N SER A 78 3.05 8.86 -26.61
CA SER A 78 1.75 8.66 -25.97
C SER A 78 0.88 7.69 -26.77
N ASP A 79 0.90 7.78 -28.10
CA ASP A 79 0.10 6.95 -28.99
C ASP A 79 0.63 5.51 -29.01
N PHE A 80 1.96 5.35 -29.04
CA PHE A 80 2.61 4.06 -28.83
C PHE A 80 2.15 3.41 -27.51
N LEU A 81 2.18 4.14 -26.39
CA LEU A 81 1.76 3.60 -25.10
C LEU A 81 0.26 3.28 -25.07
N LEU A 82 -0.60 4.09 -25.69
CA LEU A 82 -2.03 3.80 -25.81
C LEU A 82 -2.27 2.48 -26.56
N GLU A 83 -1.58 2.27 -27.68
CA GLU A 83 -1.66 1.03 -28.46
C GLU A 83 -1.15 -0.17 -27.65
N GLN A 84 0.03 -0.06 -27.02
CA GLN A 84 0.61 -1.13 -26.20
C GLN A 84 -0.29 -1.57 -25.04
N PHE A 85 -1.08 -0.66 -24.48
CA PHE A 85 -2.00 -0.96 -23.37
C PHE A 85 -3.46 -1.15 -23.81
N ALA A 86 -3.73 -1.14 -25.13
CA ALA A 86 -5.08 -1.24 -25.70
C ALA A 86 -6.07 -0.24 -25.07
N LEU A 87 -5.62 1.01 -24.91
CA LEU A 87 -6.34 2.09 -24.24
C LEU A 87 -6.93 3.07 -25.27
N PRO A 88 -8.19 3.50 -25.12
CA PRO A 88 -8.73 4.55 -25.98
C PRO A 88 -8.13 5.92 -25.62
N PRO A 89 -8.03 6.86 -26.58
CA PRO A 89 -7.43 8.19 -26.35
C PRO A 89 -8.03 8.98 -25.19
N ALA A 90 -9.32 8.78 -24.89
CA ALA A 90 -10.01 9.43 -23.78
C ALA A 90 -9.45 9.05 -22.39
N THR A 91 -8.64 8.00 -22.30
CA THR A 91 -8.01 7.53 -21.05
C THR A 91 -6.56 8.05 -20.87
N LEU A 92 -6.07 8.85 -21.82
CA LEU A 92 -4.78 9.52 -21.75
C LEU A 92 -4.88 10.82 -20.93
N PHE A 93 -4.04 10.94 -19.92
CA PHE A 93 -3.91 12.14 -19.09
C PHE A 93 -2.49 12.67 -19.18
N ARG A 94 -2.35 13.93 -19.60
CA ARG A 94 -1.07 14.64 -19.64
C ARG A 94 -0.93 15.47 -18.37
N VAL A 95 0.05 15.13 -17.53
CA VAL A 95 0.17 15.69 -16.19
C VAL A 95 1.26 16.76 -16.14
N PRO A 96 0.95 17.99 -15.68
CA PRO A 96 1.96 19.01 -15.43
C PRO A 96 2.73 18.67 -14.13
N GLY A 97 3.89 18.03 -14.27
CA GLY A 97 4.75 17.63 -13.15
C GLY A 97 5.15 16.15 -13.17
N PRO A 98 5.68 15.62 -12.06
CA PRO A 98 6.06 14.22 -11.97
C PRO A 98 4.83 13.32 -12.02
N VAL A 99 4.93 12.25 -12.79
CA VAL A 99 3.89 11.23 -12.80
C VAL A 99 3.95 10.46 -11.49
N ASN A 100 2.78 10.13 -10.91
CA ASN A 100 2.65 9.42 -9.63
C ASN A 100 3.09 10.23 -8.39
N LEU A 101 2.38 11.32 -8.09
CA LEU A 101 2.62 12.19 -6.93
C LEU A 101 2.58 11.47 -5.58
N VAL A 102 1.93 10.30 -5.48
CA VAL A 102 1.93 9.50 -4.25
C VAL A 102 3.35 9.19 -3.78
N ARG A 103 4.32 9.08 -4.69
CA ARG A 103 5.74 8.86 -4.33
C ARG A 103 6.34 9.98 -3.50
N LEU A 104 5.78 11.19 -3.55
CA LEU A 104 6.25 12.30 -2.71
C LEU A 104 5.89 12.10 -1.23
N SER A 105 4.99 11.18 -0.87
CA SER A 105 4.73 10.86 0.54
C SER A 105 5.99 10.38 1.26
N GLN A 106 6.91 9.71 0.55
CA GLN A 106 8.20 9.28 1.11
C GLN A 106 9.08 10.44 1.56
N LEU A 107 8.90 11.64 1.00
CA LEU A 107 9.65 12.82 1.44
C LEU A 107 9.32 13.19 2.89
N VAL A 108 8.10 12.92 3.35
CA VAL A 108 7.68 13.20 4.74
C VAL A 108 8.56 12.40 5.70
N ASP A 109 8.71 11.10 5.45
CA ASP A 109 9.52 10.19 6.28
C ASP A 109 11.03 10.46 6.13
N LEU A 110 11.48 10.92 4.96
CA LEU A 110 12.89 11.24 4.73
C LEU A 110 13.31 12.55 5.41
N VAL A 111 12.45 13.56 5.40
CA VAL A 111 12.69 14.84 6.09
C VAL A 111 12.55 14.65 7.60
N ASN A 112 11.48 13.98 8.02
CA ASN A 112 11.17 13.66 9.42
C ASN A 112 11.38 14.83 10.40
N ASP A 113 11.02 16.05 9.99
CA ASP A 113 11.16 17.25 10.81
C ASP A 113 9.98 17.32 11.78
N PRO A 114 10.18 17.20 13.11
CA PRO A 114 9.09 17.23 14.08
C PRO A 114 8.26 18.52 14.04
N ALA A 115 8.83 19.64 13.58
CA ALA A 115 8.10 20.90 13.45
C ALA A 115 7.07 20.88 12.30
N LEU A 116 7.22 19.97 11.34
CA LEU A 116 6.33 19.79 10.18
C LEU A 116 5.42 18.57 10.31
N LEU A 117 5.51 17.84 11.42
CA LEU A 117 4.76 16.61 11.66
C LEU A 117 3.70 16.82 12.75
N PHE A 118 2.65 16.00 12.70
CA PHE A 118 1.75 15.88 13.84
C PHE A 118 2.51 15.29 15.04
N PRO A 119 2.22 15.72 16.27
CA PRO A 119 2.76 15.09 17.46
C PRO A 119 2.50 13.57 17.43
N PRO A 120 3.49 12.74 17.80
CA PRO A 120 3.28 11.30 17.84
C PRO A 120 2.14 10.95 18.79
N TRP A 121 1.22 10.11 18.33
CA TRP A 121 0.14 9.57 19.14
C TRP A 121 0.55 8.21 19.71
N SER A 122 0.47 8.06 21.03
CA SER A 122 0.66 6.77 21.71
C SER A 122 -0.66 6.35 22.34
N ALA A 123 -1.23 5.25 21.85
CA ALA A 123 -2.48 4.71 22.38
C ALA A 123 -2.26 4.17 23.81
N SER A 124 -3.20 4.43 24.70
CA SER A 124 -3.16 3.85 26.05
C SER A 124 -3.55 2.37 26.02
N TRP A 125 -3.12 1.58 27.01
CA TRP A 125 -3.74 0.27 27.24
C TRP A 125 -5.26 0.42 27.46
N PRO A 126 -6.12 -0.51 26.99
CA PRO A 126 -7.57 -0.39 27.19
C PRO A 126 -7.92 -0.22 28.66
N ARG A 127 -8.59 0.89 29.00
CA ARG A 127 -8.84 1.32 30.39
C ARG A 127 -9.73 0.34 31.15
N GLN A 128 -10.56 -0.41 30.42
CA GLN A 128 -11.45 -1.42 30.99
C GLN A 128 -10.72 -2.75 31.29
N LEU A 129 -9.48 -2.92 30.84
CA LEU A 129 -8.66 -4.10 31.10
C LEU A 129 -7.56 -3.81 32.13
N LEU A 130 -7.49 -4.61 33.16
CA LEU A 130 -6.39 -4.60 34.13
C LEU A 130 -5.23 -5.44 33.59
N SER A 131 -4.06 -4.81 33.45
CA SER A 131 -2.84 -5.49 33.04
C SER A 131 -2.40 -6.52 34.08
N GLY A 132 -1.91 -7.68 33.63
CA GLY A 132 -1.45 -8.77 34.50
C GLY A 132 -2.57 -9.61 35.12
N VAL A 133 -3.84 -9.25 34.90
CA VAL A 133 -5.01 -10.06 35.27
C VAL A 133 -5.52 -10.77 34.02
N SER A 134 -5.98 -12.02 34.15
CA SER A 134 -6.60 -12.76 33.04
C SER A 134 -7.70 -11.95 32.39
N ILE A 135 -7.61 -11.77 31.08
CA ILE A 135 -8.63 -11.08 30.28
C ILE A 135 -9.87 -11.96 30.17
N LEU A 136 -9.72 -13.29 30.08
CA LEU A 136 -10.85 -14.21 30.07
C LEU A 136 -11.68 -14.13 31.36
N GLU A 137 -11.03 -14.06 32.53
CA GLU A 137 -11.73 -13.86 33.81
C GLU A 137 -12.45 -12.51 33.87
N GLN A 138 -11.81 -11.43 33.40
CA GLN A 138 -12.41 -10.10 33.36
C GLN A 138 -13.66 -10.06 32.46
N LEU A 139 -13.61 -10.72 31.30
CA LEU A 139 -14.73 -10.80 30.36
C LEU A 139 -15.91 -11.61 30.90
N ARG A 140 -15.70 -12.57 31.82
CA ARG A 140 -16.81 -13.27 32.50
C ARG A 140 -17.57 -12.36 33.46
N GLN A 141 -16.94 -11.32 33.98
CA GLN A 141 -17.54 -10.42 34.95
C GLN A 141 -18.30 -9.27 34.29
N ARG A 142 -17.81 -8.79 33.14
CA ARG A 142 -18.41 -7.66 32.42
C ARG A 142 -17.97 -7.60 30.97
N ASP A 143 -18.77 -6.91 30.17
CA ASP A 143 -18.38 -6.49 28.83
C ASP A 143 -17.21 -5.51 28.86
N VAL A 144 -16.37 -5.57 27.82
CA VAL A 144 -15.21 -4.71 27.63
C VAL A 144 -15.31 -4.01 26.28
N LEU A 145 -15.25 -2.68 26.30
CA LEU A 145 -15.12 -1.85 25.10
C LEU A 145 -13.67 -1.39 24.92
N ILE A 146 -13.16 -1.45 23.69
CA ILE A 146 -11.86 -0.90 23.30
C ILE A 146 -12.09 0.15 22.20
N HIS A 147 -11.72 1.40 22.46
CA HIS A 147 -11.93 2.52 21.55
C HIS A 147 -10.65 2.88 20.79
N GLN A 148 -10.50 2.34 19.58
CA GLN A 148 -9.37 2.65 18.70
C GLN A 148 -9.54 4.00 17.98
N PRO A 149 -8.47 4.73 17.67
CA PRO A 149 -7.06 4.44 17.95
C PRO A 149 -6.57 4.95 19.32
N PHE A 150 -7.48 5.34 20.22
CA PHE A 150 -7.12 5.92 21.53
C PHE A 150 -6.63 4.87 22.53
N GLU A 151 -7.20 3.68 22.44
CA GLU A 151 -6.81 2.48 23.17
C GLU A 151 -6.13 1.49 22.22
N SER A 152 -5.05 0.86 22.69
CA SER A 152 -4.19 0.00 21.88
C SER A 152 -4.90 -1.29 21.48
N PHE A 153 -4.66 -1.73 20.24
CA PHE A 153 -5.06 -3.05 19.76
C PHE A 153 -4.35 -4.19 20.51
N ASP A 154 -3.29 -3.89 21.27
CA ASP A 154 -2.57 -4.87 22.09
C ASP A 154 -3.48 -5.59 23.09
N GLY A 155 -4.58 -4.98 23.52
CA GLY A 155 -5.59 -5.66 24.35
C GLY A 155 -6.22 -6.86 23.64
N VAL A 156 -6.56 -6.72 22.35
CA VAL A 156 -7.09 -7.81 21.52
C VAL A 156 -6.01 -8.87 21.29
N LEU A 157 -4.77 -8.45 21.05
CA LEU A 157 -3.65 -9.38 20.88
C LEU A 157 -3.36 -10.17 22.16
N ALA A 158 -3.40 -9.53 23.33
CA ALA A 158 -3.23 -10.18 24.61
C ALA A 158 -4.35 -11.18 24.89
N PHE A 159 -5.61 -10.80 24.62
CA PHE A 159 -6.75 -11.71 24.70
C PHE A 159 -6.57 -12.96 23.83
N LEU A 160 -6.17 -12.79 22.57
CA LEU A 160 -5.91 -13.92 21.67
C LEU A 160 -4.73 -14.78 22.15
N ARG A 161 -3.65 -14.17 22.63
CA ARG A 161 -2.49 -14.91 23.18
C ARG A 161 -2.88 -15.71 24.41
N GLU A 162 -3.69 -15.15 25.30
CA GLU A 162 -4.21 -15.85 26.47
C GLU A 162 -5.07 -17.03 26.04
N ALA A 163 -6.04 -16.80 25.13
CA ALA A 163 -6.91 -17.85 24.64
C ALA A 163 -6.17 -19.01 23.94
N VAL A 164 -5.08 -18.72 23.22
CA VAL A 164 -4.24 -19.75 22.57
C VAL A 164 -3.51 -20.64 23.58
N ASN A 165 -3.19 -20.12 24.76
CA ASN A 165 -2.41 -20.85 25.77
C ASN A 165 -3.28 -21.44 26.90
N ASP A 166 -4.58 -21.16 26.93
CA ASP A 166 -5.50 -21.70 27.93
C ASP A 166 -5.95 -23.13 27.54
N PRO A 167 -5.65 -24.17 28.35
CA PRO A 167 -6.05 -25.55 28.06
C PRO A 167 -7.56 -25.76 28.01
N HIS A 168 -8.37 -24.83 28.53
CA HIS A 168 -9.84 -24.90 28.48
C HIS A 168 -10.42 -24.30 27.19
N VAL A 169 -9.63 -23.60 26.38
CA VAL A 169 -10.09 -23.06 25.10
C VAL A 169 -10.06 -24.17 24.05
N LEU A 170 -11.24 -24.62 23.63
CA LEU A 170 -11.39 -25.70 22.65
C LEU A 170 -11.24 -25.21 21.21
N VAL A 171 -11.76 -24.03 20.89
CA VAL A 171 -11.83 -23.49 19.52
C VAL A 171 -11.75 -21.96 19.56
N ILE A 172 -10.97 -21.39 18.65
CA ILE A 172 -10.97 -19.96 18.33
C ILE A 172 -11.53 -19.78 16.92
N LYS A 173 -12.58 -18.98 16.77
CA LYS A 173 -13.15 -18.61 15.47
C LYS A 173 -13.01 -17.10 15.29
N GLN A 174 -12.44 -16.69 14.17
CA GLN A 174 -12.27 -15.29 13.83
C GLN A 174 -12.48 -15.09 12.33
N THR A 175 -13.13 -14.00 11.98
CA THR A 175 -13.22 -13.53 10.59
C THR A 175 -11.98 -12.69 10.27
N ILE A 176 -11.36 -12.97 9.14
CA ILE A 176 -10.29 -12.16 8.56
C ILE A 176 -10.86 -11.49 7.31
N TYR A 177 -10.71 -10.17 7.23
CA TYR A 177 -11.13 -9.37 6.08
C TYR A 177 -9.95 -9.15 5.13
#